data_AF-A0A6S7H353-F1
#
_entry.id   AF-A0A6S7H353-F1
#
_cell.length_a   1.000
_cell.length_b   1.000
_cell.length_c   1.000
_cell.angle_alpha   90.00
_cell.angle_beta   90.00
_cell.angle_gamma   90.00
#
_symmetry.space_group_name_H-M   'P 1'
#
loop_
_entity.id
_entity.type
_entity.pdbx_description
1 polymer ?
#
loop_
_entity_poly.entity_id
_entity_poly.type
_entity_poly.pdbx_seq_one_letter_code
_entity_poly.pdbx_strand_id
1 'polypeptide(L)'
;MVIKQTPNRENLIYHIMEKKSNGFDAIVSLIKQKFSDQCGIVYCNQRKDTADVVYHLRRAGINAVFFHAGMDIHSKQASVDSWKSGEAHVICATMAFGMGIDKSNVRFVIHHSMPKDLESYVQESGRAGRDGNSAHCYIA
;
A
#
# COMPACT_ATOMS: atom_id res chain seq x y z
N MET A 1 -25.27 19.15 15.58
CA MET A 1 -24.47 19.84 14.54
C MET A 1 -23.96 18.77 13.58
N VAL A 2 -24.31 18.85 12.29
CA VAL A 2 -23.81 17.91 11.27
C VAL A 2 -22.77 18.66 10.44
N ILE A 3 -21.50 18.26 10.54
CA ILE A 3 -20.42 18.78 9.69
C ILE A 3 -20.32 17.85 8.47
N LYS A 4 -20.52 18.39 7.26
CA LYS A 4 -20.25 17.68 6.00
C LYS A 4 -18.92 18.21 5.45
N GLN A 5 -17.91 17.37 5.39
CA GLN A 5 -16.66 17.65 4.69
C GLN A 5 -16.65 16.91 3.36
N THR A 6 -16.04 17.53 2.35
CA THR A 6 -15.83 16.90 1.04
C THR A 6 -14.81 15.78 1.18
N PRO A 7 -15.02 14.61 0.56
CA PRO A 7 -14.03 13.53 0.55
C PRO A 7 -12.80 13.82 -0.33
N ASN A 8 -12.77 14.98 -1.02
CA ASN A 8 -11.69 15.35 -1.93
C ASN A 8 -10.39 15.57 -1.16
N ARG A 9 -9.31 15.02 -1.71
CA ARG A 9 -7.96 15.08 -1.14
C ARG A 9 -7.02 15.59 -2.22
N GLU A 10 -6.81 16.90 -2.23
CA GLU A 10 -6.06 17.60 -3.30
C GLU A 10 -4.60 17.16 -3.42
N ASN A 11 -4.04 16.59 -2.34
CA ASN A 11 -2.68 16.07 -2.30
C ASN A 11 -2.56 14.63 -2.85
N LEU A 12 -3.64 13.99 -3.27
CA LEU A 12 -3.64 12.64 -3.85
C LEU A 12 -3.68 12.69 -5.38
N ILE A 13 -2.70 12.05 -6.01
CA ILE A 13 -2.58 11.97 -7.46
C ILE A 13 -2.92 10.53 -7.88
N TYR A 14 -3.96 10.36 -8.68
CA TYR A 14 -4.45 9.05 -9.11
C TYR A 14 -3.90 8.66 -10.48
N HIS A 15 -3.45 7.41 -10.62
CA HIS A 15 -2.82 6.86 -11.82
C HIS A 15 -3.41 5.49 -12.15
N ILE A 16 -3.55 5.19 -13.44
CA ILE A 16 -3.87 3.85 -13.95
C ILE A 16 -2.60 3.27 -14.56
N MET A 17 -2.30 2.02 -14.24
CA MET A 17 -1.18 1.27 -14.79
C MET A 17 -1.70 0.09 -15.60
N GLU A 18 -1.04 -0.21 -16.72
CA GLU A 18 -1.30 -1.47 -17.41
C GLU A 18 -0.63 -2.62 -16.69
N LYS A 19 -1.40 -3.63 -16.31
CA LYS A 19 -0.88 -4.88 -15.75
C LYS A 19 -0.53 -5.86 -16.87
N LYS A 20 0.77 -6.05 -17.09
CA LYS A 20 1.32 -7.13 -17.92
C LYS A 20 1.71 -8.32 -17.05
N SER A 21 1.33 -9.54 -17.45
CA SER A 21 1.58 -10.77 -16.67
C SER A 21 1.08 -10.63 -15.21
N ASN A 22 1.82 -11.12 -14.22
CA ASN A 22 1.49 -10.95 -12.81
C ASN A 22 1.68 -9.52 -12.29
N GLY A 23 2.33 -8.60 -13.03
CA GLY A 23 2.52 -7.20 -12.64
C GLY A 23 3.53 -6.93 -11.51
N PHE A 24 4.20 -7.95 -10.95
CA PHE A 24 5.11 -7.75 -9.81
C PHE A 24 6.35 -6.93 -10.20
N ASP A 25 6.94 -7.19 -11.37
CA ASP A 25 8.12 -6.46 -11.83
C ASP A 25 7.81 -4.99 -12.15
N ALA A 26 6.58 -4.69 -12.56
CA ALA A 26 6.12 -3.31 -12.76
C ALA A 26 6.04 -2.56 -11.42
N ILE A 27 5.53 -3.21 -10.37
CA ILE A 27 5.49 -2.64 -9.01
C ILE A 27 6.91 -2.37 -8.51
N VAL A 28 7.82 -3.35 -8.63
CA VAL A 28 9.23 -3.18 -8.26
C VAL A 28 9.85 -2.00 -8.99
N SER A 29 9.67 -1.94 -10.31
CA SER A 29 10.25 -0.88 -11.15
C SER A 29 9.72 0.50 -10.75
N LEU A 30 8.41 0.61 -10.52
CA LEU A 30 7.79 1.86 -10.08
C LEU A 30 8.37 2.35 -8.76
N ILE A 31 8.45 1.47 -7.75
CA ILE A 31 8.95 1.82 -6.42
C ILE A 31 10.42 2.26 -6.52
N LYS A 32 11.28 1.52 -7.23
CA LYS A 32 12.69 1.89 -7.40
C LYS A 32 12.88 3.23 -8.09
N GLN A 33 12.07 3.53 -9.11
CA GLN A 33 12.24 4.74 -9.92
C GLN A 33 11.66 6.00 -9.27
N LYS A 34 10.53 5.88 -8.55
CA LYS A 34 9.79 7.05 -8.05
C LYS A 34 9.71 7.15 -6.52
N PHE A 35 9.87 6.03 -5.82
CA PHE A 35 9.55 5.93 -4.39
C PHE A 35 10.65 5.23 -3.59
N SER A 36 11.92 5.34 -4.02
CA SER A 36 13.05 4.79 -3.27
C SER A 36 13.03 5.31 -1.83
N ASP A 37 13.12 4.38 -0.88
CA ASP A 37 13.16 4.65 0.56
C ASP A 37 11.93 5.41 1.11
N GLN A 38 10.86 5.50 0.32
CA GLN A 38 9.61 6.11 0.72
C GLN A 38 8.64 5.07 1.27
N CYS A 39 7.86 5.47 2.27
CA CYS A 39 6.86 4.63 2.87
C CYS A 39 5.68 4.40 1.91
N GLY A 40 5.27 3.14 1.73
CA GLY A 40 4.11 2.84 0.90
C GLY A 40 3.39 1.54 1.24
N ILE A 41 2.21 1.39 0.63
CA ILE A 41 1.33 0.22 0.77
C ILE A 41 1.11 -0.38 -0.61
N VAL A 42 1.18 -1.70 -0.72
CA VAL A 42 0.74 -2.44 -1.90
C VAL A 42 -0.45 -3.31 -1.52
N TYR A 43 -1.63 -3.00 -2.03
CA TYR A 43 -2.83 -3.81 -1.82
C TYR A 43 -2.92 -4.95 -2.84
N CYS A 44 -3.09 -6.17 -2.35
CA CYS A 44 -3.24 -7.39 -3.13
C CYS A 44 -4.60 -8.04 -2.85
N ASN A 45 -5.18 -8.70 -3.86
CA ASN A 45 -6.47 -9.40 -3.69
C ASN A 45 -6.31 -10.72 -2.92
N GLN A 46 -5.24 -11.48 -3.21
CA GLN A 46 -4.99 -12.79 -2.59
C GLN A 46 -3.88 -12.73 -1.53
N ARG A 47 -3.98 -13.62 -0.54
CA ARG A 47 -2.95 -13.76 0.51
C ARG A 47 -1.60 -14.14 -0.09
N LYS A 48 -1.60 -15.06 -1.05
CA LYS A 48 -0.39 -15.52 -1.75
C LYS A 48 0.34 -14.35 -2.42
N ASP A 49 -0.40 -13.48 -3.11
CA ASP A 49 0.17 -12.34 -3.83
C ASP A 49 0.94 -11.39 -2.89
N THR A 50 0.49 -11.22 -1.64
CA THR A 50 1.23 -10.35 -0.69
C THR A 50 2.65 -10.86 -0.43
N ALA A 51 2.83 -12.17 -0.27
CA ALA A 51 4.13 -12.79 -0.04
C ALA A 51 4.97 -12.81 -1.34
N ASP A 52 4.34 -13.09 -2.48
CA ASP A 52 5.01 -13.11 -3.78
C ASP A 52 5.53 -11.69 -4.13
N VAL A 53 4.74 -10.62 -3.94
CA VAL A 53 5.20 -9.24 -4.14
C VAL A 53 6.37 -8.89 -3.22
N VAL A 54 6.29 -9.24 -1.93
CA VAL A 54 7.41 -9.01 -0.99
C VAL A 54 8.68 -9.73 -1.42
N TYR A 55 8.57 -10.96 -1.92
CA TYR A 55 9.71 -11.70 -2.45
C TYR A 55 10.40 -10.95 -3.61
N HIS A 56 9.62 -10.44 -4.57
CA HIS A 56 10.15 -9.66 -5.69
C HIS A 56 10.78 -8.33 -5.22
N LEU A 57 10.14 -7.62 -4.29
CA LEU A 57 10.67 -6.38 -3.71
C LEU A 57 12.00 -6.59 -2.99
N ARG A 58 12.08 -7.61 -2.12
CA ARG A 58 13.30 -7.93 -1.38
C ARG A 58 14.44 -8.36 -2.29
N ARG A 59 14.17 -9.16 -3.32
CA ARG A 59 15.17 -9.51 -4.35
C ARG A 59 15.72 -8.30 -5.09
N ALA A 60 14.94 -7.22 -5.18
CA ALA A 60 15.33 -5.98 -5.83
C ALA A 60 16.00 -4.97 -4.89
N GLY A 61 16.19 -5.33 -3.61
CA GLY A 61 16.82 -4.51 -2.58
C GLY A 61 15.85 -3.63 -1.79
N ILE A 62 14.54 -3.85 -1.90
CA ILE A 62 13.53 -3.06 -1.18
C ILE A 62 13.08 -3.81 0.07
N ASN A 63 13.28 -3.21 1.24
CA ASN A 63 12.76 -3.74 2.49
C ASN A 63 11.22 -3.66 2.51
N ALA A 64 10.60 -4.84 2.48
CA ALA A 64 9.16 -4.99 2.45
C ALA A 64 8.70 -6.10 3.40
N VAL A 65 7.48 -5.99 3.93
CA VAL A 65 6.81 -7.00 4.77
C VAL A 65 5.41 -7.25 4.24
N PHE A 66 4.80 -8.39 4.57
CA PHE A 66 3.42 -8.68 4.18
C PHE A 66 2.47 -8.72 5.38
N PHE A 67 1.19 -8.47 5.11
CA PHE A 67 0.12 -8.56 6.09
C PHE A 67 -1.15 -9.15 5.47
N HIS A 68 -1.68 -10.23 6.06
CA HIS A 68 -2.97 -10.76 5.67
C HIS A 68 -3.68 -11.50 6.81
N ALA A 69 -4.98 -11.74 6.67
CA ALA A 69 -5.81 -12.37 7.71
C ALA A 69 -5.30 -13.74 8.18
N GLY A 70 -4.66 -14.52 7.32
CA GLY A 70 -4.11 -15.84 7.66
C GLY A 70 -2.81 -15.87 8.49
N MET A 71 -2.20 -14.71 8.79
CA MET A 71 -1.03 -14.65 9.67
C MET A 71 -1.47 -14.73 11.14
N ASP A 72 -0.62 -15.30 11.99
CA ASP A 72 -0.80 -15.24 13.44
C ASP A 72 -0.65 -13.80 13.95
N ILE A 73 -1.11 -13.56 15.18
CA ILE A 73 -1.17 -12.21 15.77
C ILE A 73 0.21 -11.59 15.97
N HIS A 74 1.22 -12.39 16.33
CA HIS A 74 2.57 -11.91 16.57
C HIS A 74 3.24 -11.49 15.26
N SER A 75 3.10 -12.31 14.21
CA SER A 75 3.62 -11.97 12.87
C SER A 75 2.94 -10.73 12.30
N LYS A 76 1.62 -10.59 12.48
CA LYS A 76 0.88 -9.37 12.08
C LYS A 76 1.45 -8.13 12.76
N GLN A 77 1.64 -8.20 14.07
CA GLN A 77 2.16 -7.10 14.87
C GLN A 77 3.59 -6.74 14.45
N ALA A 78 4.46 -7.73 14.28
CA ALA A 78 5.84 -7.53 13.83
C ALA A 78 5.92 -6.85 12.45
N SER A 79 5.11 -7.27 11.47
CA SER A 79 5.05 -6.59 10.17
C SER A 79 4.60 -5.13 10.30
N VAL A 80 3.58 -4.87 11.11
CA VAL A 80 3.06 -3.51 11.34
C VAL A 80 4.13 -2.64 12.00
N ASP A 81 4.83 -3.16 13.01
CA ASP A 81 5.84 -2.41 13.76
C ASP A 81 7.09 -2.11 12.92
N SER A 82 7.55 -3.09 12.15
CA SER A 82 8.66 -2.92 11.19
C SER A 82 8.32 -1.85 10.15
N TRP A 83 7.09 -1.84 9.63
CA TRP A 83 6.64 -0.81 8.68
C TRP A 83 6.42 0.58 9.33
N LYS A 84 5.87 0.62 10.55
CA LYS A 84 5.65 1.87 11.27
C LYS A 84 6.96 2.55 11.63
N SER A 85 7.95 1.79 12.10
CA SER A 85 9.28 2.28 12.47
C SER A 85 10.13 2.69 11.25
N GLY A 86 9.82 2.17 10.06
CA GLY A 86 10.55 2.45 8.83
C GLY A 86 11.66 1.45 8.52
N GLU A 87 11.82 0.39 9.31
CA GLU A 87 12.70 -0.74 8.98
C GLU A 87 12.28 -1.39 7.65
N ALA A 88 10.96 -1.57 7.46
CA ALA A 88 10.36 -1.89 6.18
C ALA A 88 9.70 -0.65 5.58
N HIS A 89 10.10 -0.27 4.36
CA HIS A 89 9.50 0.87 3.65
C HIS A 89 8.13 0.51 3.06
N VAL A 90 7.92 -0.76 2.72
CA VAL A 90 6.71 -1.21 2.02
C VAL A 90 5.98 -2.29 2.79
N ILE A 91 4.67 -2.17 2.91
CA ILE A 91 3.79 -3.24 3.39
C ILE A 91 2.88 -3.73 2.28
N CYS A 92 2.96 -5.02 1.93
CA CYS A 92 2.10 -5.66 0.95
C CYS A 92 0.96 -6.38 1.68
N ALA A 93 -0.28 -5.99 1.43
CA ALA A 93 -1.38 -6.46 2.27
C ALA A 93 -2.68 -6.72 1.51
N THR A 94 -3.54 -7.56 2.08
CA THR A 94 -4.94 -7.63 1.64
C THR A 94 -5.79 -6.57 2.33
N MET A 95 -7.07 -6.47 1.97
CA MET A 95 -8.06 -5.60 2.62
C MET A 95 -8.15 -5.74 4.16
N ALA A 96 -7.60 -6.83 4.73
CA ALA A 96 -7.49 -7.00 6.18
C ALA A 96 -6.59 -5.93 6.84
N PHE A 97 -5.70 -5.31 6.08
CA PHE A 97 -4.85 -4.22 6.55
C PHE A 97 -5.59 -2.89 6.45
N GLY A 98 -6.26 -2.51 7.53
CA GLY A 98 -6.93 -1.22 7.52
C GLY A 98 -7.40 -0.63 8.84
N MET A 99 -7.82 -1.45 9.80
CA MET A 99 -8.22 -0.95 11.13
C MET A 99 -6.99 -0.56 11.96
N GLY A 100 -7.00 0.62 12.57
CA GLY A 100 -5.95 1.07 13.51
C GLY A 100 -4.59 1.45 12.90
N ILE A 101 -4.48 1.48 11.57
CA ILE A 101 -3.28 1.99 10.88
C ILE A 101 -3.41 3.49 10.68
N ASP A 102 -2.55 4.23 11.38
CA ASP A 102 -2.40 5.67 11.23
C ASP A 102 -0.93 6.04 11.09
N LYS A 103 -0.44 6.03 9.85
CA LYS A 103 0.89 6.53 9.49
C LYS A 103 0.70 7.71 8.55
N SER A 104 1.13 8.88 8.99
CA SER A 104 0.85 10.13 8.28
C SER A 104 1.61 10.26 6.95
N ASN A 105 2.80 9.66 6.88
CA ASN A 105 3.78 9.88 5.83
C ASN A 105 3.80 8.80 4.72
N VAL A 106 2.66 8.17 4.43
CA VAL A 106 2.53 7.21 3.30
C VAL A 106 2.57 7.98 1.97
N ARG A 107 3.56 7.68 1.11
CA ARG A 107 3.82 8.38 -0.17
C ARG A 107 3.19 7.73 -1.38
N PHE A 108 2.93 6.43 -1.30
CA PHE A 108 2.22 5.73 -2.34
C PHE A 108 1.31 4.63 -1.79
N VAL A 109 0.20 4.44 -2.49
CA VAL A 109 -0.66 3.26 -2.37
C VAL A 109 -0.76 2.67 -3.78
N ILE A 110 -0.41 1.39 -3.91
CA ILE A 110 -0.50 0.66 -5.18
C ILE A 110 -1.50 -0.48 -5.02
N HIS A 111 -2.58 -0.44 -5.77
CA HIS A 111 -3.51 -1.54 -5.92
C HIS A 111 -2.99 -2.48 -7.01
N HIS A 112 -2.40 -3.60 -6.62
CA HIS A 112 -1.95 -4.66 -7.54
C HIS A 112 -3.13 -5.32 -8.27
N SER A 113 -4.32 -5.25 -7.69
CA SER A 113 -5.58 -5.67 -8.29
C SER A 113 -6.66 -4.68 -7.91
N MET A 114 -7.64 -4.49 -8.79
CA MET A 114 -8.81 -3.65 -8.51
C MET A 114 -9.48 -4.07 -7.19
N PRO A 115 -9.75 -3.12 -6.27
CA PRO A 115 -10.60 -3.36 -5.12
C PRO A 115 -11.99 -3.87 -5.50
N LYS A 116 -12.68 -4.44 -4.51
CA LYS A 116 -14.03 -5.01 -4.70
C LYS A 116 -15.04 -3.98 -5.20
N ASP A 117 -14.92 -2.74 -4.75
CA ASP A 117 -15.81 -1.64 -5.06
C ASP A 117 -15.09 -0.29 -4.89
N LEU A 118 -15.76 0.78 -5.35
CA LEU A 118 -15.23 2.15 -5.29
C LEU A 118 -15.04 2.64 -3.85
N GLU A 119 -15.91 2.23 -2.92
CA GLU A 119 -15.80 2.63 -1.52
C GLU A 119 -14.51 2.07 -0.90
N SER A 120 -14.24 0.79 -1.12
CA SER A 120 -12.99 0.14 -0.70
C SER A 120 -11.78 0.87 -1.29
N TYR A 121 -11.83 1.19 -2.58
CA TYR A 121 -10.74 1.94 -3.23
C TYR A 121 -10.50 3.31 -2.59
N VAL A 122 -11.56 4.08 -2.31
CA VAL A 122 -11.45 5.39 -1.68
C VAL A 122 -10.89 5.29 -0.26
N GLN A 123 -11.34 4.32 0.54
CA GLN A 123 -10.84 4.12 1.91
C GLN A 123 -9.37 3.66 1.92
N GLU A 124 -8.99 2.76 1.03
CA GLU A 124 -7.64 2.21 0.92
C GLU A 124 -6.64 3.23 0.38
N SER A 125 -6.97 3.91 -0.72
CA SER A 125 -6.15 4.97 -1.31
C SER A 125 -6.04 6.20 -0.40
N GLY A 126 -7.07 6.51 0.37
CA GLY A 126 -7.10 7.59 1.38
C GLY A 126 -6.13 7.40 2.55
N ARG A 127 -5.39 6.29 2.62
CA ARG A 127 -4.27 6.11 3.56
C ARG A 127 -3.03 6.88 3.15
N ALA A 128 -2.92 7.27 1.89
CA ALA A 128 -1.79 8.05 1.40
C ALA A 128 -1.89 9.52 1.87
N GLY A 129 -0.73 10.15 2.05
CA GLY A 129 -0.62 11.61 2.20
C GLY A 129 -1.38 12.20 3.38
N ARG A 130 -1.54 11.47 4.50
CA ARG A 130 -2.31 11.97 5.66
C ARG A 130 -1.69 13.21 6.32
N ASP A 131 -0.40 13.43 6.11
CA ASP A 131 0.33 14.66 6.44
C ASP A 131 0.02 15.85 5.50
N GLY A 132 -0.80 15.68 4.48
CA GLY A 132 -1.14 16.72 3.50
C GLY A 132 -0.12 16.89 2.38
N ASN A 133 1.00 16.17 2.42
CA ASN A 133 2.00 16.20 1.35
C ASN A 133 1.54 15.36 0.15
N SER A 134 2.11 15.66 -1.02
CA SER A 134 1.81 14.93 -2.25
C SER A 134 2.02 13.42 -2.07
N ALA A 135 1.04 12.62 -2.50
CA ALA A 135 1.10 11.17 -2.49
C ALA A 135 0.38 10.58 -3.71
N HIS A 136 0.82 9.39 -4.12
CA HIS A 136 0.40 8.78 -5.38
C HIS A 136 -0.41 7.51 -5.15
N CYS A 137 -1.55 7.41 -5.83
CA CYS A 137 -2.43 6.25 -5.79
C CYS A 137 -2.43 5.61 -7.17
N TYR A 138 -1.88 4.40 -7.28
CA TYR A 138 -1.82 3.64 -8.53
C TYR A 138 -2.80 2.48 -8.48
N ILE A 139 -3.46 2.20 -9.60
CA ILE A 139 -4.24 0.99 -9.80
C ILE A 139 -3.77 0.24 -11.04
N ALA A 140 -3.52 -1.06 -10.89
CA ALA A 140 -3.03 -1.97 -11.93
C ALA A 140 -4.09 -3.00 -12.33
#